data_AF-A0A0C5GFZ3-F1
#
_entry.id   AF-A0A0C5GFZ3-F1
#
_cell.length_a   1.000
_cell.length_b   1.000
_cell.length_c   1.000
_cell.angle_alpha   90.00
_cell.angle_beta   90.00
_cell.angle_gamma   90.00
#
_symmetry.space_group_name_H-M   'P 1'
#
loop_
_entity.id
_entity.type
_entity.pdbx_description
1 polymer ?
#
loop_
_entity_poly.entity_id
_entity_poly.type
_entity_poly.pdbx_seq_one_letter_code
_entity_poly.pdbx_strand_id
1 'polypeptide(L)'
;MLGTGVALVGGIVTYATWRHTTALAARVPLGAVAAHPEGDAGRVEAEAIASHAPAYGDVAHAADPADPGRLLLGPLHRPAAAGFHLDAVYTALFVRPVRAGASLVRFLDREVVDTYVRGAGALPRWLGAAARRAQTGNVQTYVSALLAGTVVLAVAAVLVATGA
;
A
#
# COMPACT_ATOMS: atom_id res chain seq x y z
N MET A 1 -43.13 -40.73 48.33
CA MET A 1 -42.82 -39.33 48.73
C MET A 1 -41.36 -38.93 48.47
N LEU A 2 -40.38 -39.83 48.62
CA LEU A 2 -38.95 -39.51 48.34
C LEU A 2 -38.64 -39.23 46.85
N GLY A 3 -39.28 -39.94 45.91
CA GLY A 3 -39.03 -39.76 44.47
C GLY A 3 -39.42 -38.39 43.92
N THR A 4 -40.49 -37.79 44.44
CA THR A 4 -40.96 -36.46 44.02
C THR A 4 -40.01 -35.35 44.46
N GLY A 5 -39.39 -35.49 45.64
CA GLY A 5 -38.40 -34.53 46.15
C GLY A 5 -37.11 -34.52 45.33
N VAL A 6 -36.60 -35.70 44.96
CA VAL A 6 -35.41 -35.82 44.11
C VAL A 6 -35.66 -35.26 42.71
N ALA A 7 -36.85 -35.50 42.13
CA ALA A 7 -37.23 -34.95 40.84
C ALA A 7 -37.32 -33.41 40.85
N LEU A 8 -37.85 -32.82 41.94
CA LEU A 8 -37.91 -31.37 42.11
C LEU A 8 -36.52 -30.74 42.22
N VAL A 9 -35.63 -31.34 43.02
CA VAL A 9 -34.24 -30.86 43.16
C VAL A 9 -33.50 -30.96 41.83
N GLY A 10 -33.64 -32.08 41.11
CA GLY A 10 -33.07 -32.24 39.76
C GLY A 10 -33.58 -31.16 38.79
N GLY A 11 -34.89 -30.93 38.75
CA GLY A 11 -35.49 -29.89 37.90
C GLY A 11 -35.00 -28.48 38.22
N ILE A 12 -34.88 -28.14 39.51
CA ILE A 12 -34.36 -26.83 39.95
C ILE A 12 -32.89 -26.68 39.56
N VAL A 13 -32.06 -27.70 39.76
CA VAL A 13 -30.64 -27.66 39.39
C VAL A 13 -30.48 -27.54 37.88
N THR A 14 -31.21 -28.31 37.08
CA THR A 14 -31.19 -28.22 35.62
C THR A 14 -31.68 -26.85 35.12
N TYR A 15 -32.72 -26.30 35.74
CA TYR A 15 -33.21 -24.97 35.38
C TYR A 15 -32.22 -23.87 35.75
N ALA A 16 -31.59 -23.97 36.92
CA ALA A 16 -30.58 -23.01 37.38
C ALA A 16 -29.32 -23.05 36.50
N THR A 17 -28.84 -24.26 36.15
CA THR A 17 -27.71 -24.40 35.23
C THR A 17 -28.06 -23.87 33.85
N TRP A 18 -29.24 -24.20 33.32
CA TRP A 18 -29.70 -23.68 32.03
C TRP A 18 -29.83 -22.15 32.02
N ARG A 19 -30.41 -21.55 33.06
CA ARG A 19 -30.49 -20.09 33.22
C ARG A 19 -29.12 -19.44 33.32
N HIS A 20 -28.18 -20.08 34.01
CA HIS A 20 -26.83 -19.56 34.15
C HIS A 20 -26.04 -19.62 32.83
N THR A 21 -26.11 -20.75 32.12
CA THR A 21 -25.42 -20.93 30.83
C THR A 21 -26.02 -20.07 29.73
N THR A 22 -27.35 -19.92 29.66
CA THR A 22 -28.01 -19.02 28.70
C THR A 22 -27.70 -17.55 28.98
N ALA A 23 -27.59 -17.14 30.24
CA ALA A 23 -27.17 -15.79 30.60
C ALA A 23 -25.71 -15.49 30.24
N LEU A 24 -24.83 -16.51 30.23
CA LEU A 24 -23.46 -16.40 29.77
C LEU A 24 -23.37 -16.36 28.23
N ALA A 25 -24.14 -17.22 27.55
CA ALA A 25 -24.21 -17.25 26.09
C ALA A 25 -24.73 -15.92 25.50
N ALA A 26 -25.69 -15.26 26.16
CA ALA A 26 -26.20 -13.95 25.75
C ALA A 26 -25.16 -12.81 25.88
N ARG A 27 -24.05 -13.01 26.61
CA ARG A 27 -22.99 -12.01 26.80
C ARG A 27 -21.87 -12.11 25.78
N VAL A 28 -21.72 -13.26 25.13
CA VAL A 28 -20.72 -13.49 24.09
C VAL A 28 -21.46 -13.50 22.75
N PRO A 29 -21.50 -12.37 22.01
CA PRO A 29 -22.10 -12.39 20.69
C PRO A 29 -21.39 -13.47 19.87
N LEU A 30 -22.13 -14.36 19.22
CA LEU A 30 -21.61 -15.33 18.22
C LEU A 30 -21.67 -14.69 16.83
N GLY A 31 -21.09 -13.50 16.69
CA GLY A 31 -21.37 -12.55 15.62
C GLY A 31 -20.41 -12.55 14.42
N ALA A 32 -19.26 -13.20 14.49
CA ALA A 32 -18.29 -13.25 13.38
C ALA A 32 -17.95 -14.67 12.94
N VAL A 33 -18.97 -15.51 12.75
CA VAL A 33 -18.80 -16.81 12.10
C VAL A 33 -19.38 -16.70 10.69
N ALA A 34 -18.53 -16.35 9.72
CA ALA A 34 -18.89 -16.44 8.31
C ALA A 34 -18.92 -17.92 7.92
N ALA A 35 -20.09 -18.56 8.00
CA ALA A 35 -20.25 -19.93 7.54
C ALA A 35 -20.63 -19.90 6.05
N HIS A 36 -19.66 -20.12 5.15
CA HIS A 36 -19.94 -20.36 3.73
C HIS A 36 -19.53 -21.80 3.40
N PRO A 37 -20.45 -22.77 3.52
CA PRO A 37 -20.13 -24.19 3.31
C PRO A 37 -19.63 -24.50 1.89
N GLU A 38 -19.93 -23.63 0.93
CA GLU A 38 -19.54 -23.72 -0.49
C GLU A 38 -18.51 -22.65 -0.89
N GLY A 39 -18.05 -21.81 0.05
CA GLY A 39 -17.18 -20.67 -0.23
C GLY A 39 -15.69 -21.01 -0.20
N ASP A 40 -14.89 -20.30 -1.02
CA ASP A 40 -13.43 -20.38 -0.93
C ASP A 40 -12.93 -19.88 0.44
N ALA A 41 -11.90 -20.54 0.98
CA ALA A 41 -11.37 -20.28 2.32
C ALA A 41 -10.95 -18.81 2.47
N GLY A 42 -10.39 -18.20 1.43
CA GLY A 42 -9.99 -16.80 1.45
C GLY A 42 -11.17 -15.82 1.54
N ARG A 43 -12.34 -16.17 0.99
CA ARG A 43 -13.56 -15.35 1.11
C ARG A 43 -14.16 -15.47 2.50
N VAL A 44 -14.24 -16.69 3.02
CA VAL A 44 -14.71 -16.98 4.38
C VAL A 44 -13.87 -16.20 5.39
N GLU A 45 -12.56 -16.22 5.23
CA GLU A 45 -11.62 -15.51 6.09
C GLU A 45 -11.79 -13.98 5.96
N ALA A 46 -11.86 -13.44 4.73
CA ALA A 46 -12.04 -12.01 4.51
C ALA A 46 -13.37 -11.49 5.10
N GLU A 47 -14.45 -12.24 4.95
CA GLU A 47 -15.77 -11.88 5.50
C GLU A 47 -15.82 -12.04 7.02
N ALA A 48 -15.14 -13.06 7.58
CA ALA A 48 -14.96 -13.18 9.02
C ALA A 48 -14.18 -11.98 9.59
N ILE A 49 -13.06 -11.59 8.95
CA ILE A 49 -12.27 -10.42 9.37
C ILE A 49 -13.10 -9.13 9.28
N ALA A 50 -13.83 -8.92 8.18
CA ALA A 50 -14.65 -7.73 7.97
C ALA A 50 -15.83 -7.63 8.94
N SER A 51 -16.44 -8.76 9.31
CA SER A 51 -17.56 -8.82 10.28
C SER A 51 -17.08 -8.80 11.74
N HIS A 52 -15.81 -9.14 12.00
CA HIS A 52 -15.25 -9.15 13.34
C HIS A 52 -15.07 -7.74 13.93
N ALA A 53 -14.50 -6.80 13.16
CA ALA A 53 -14.27 -5.43 13.61
C ALA A 53 -15.54 -4.69 14.12
N PRO A 54 -16.70 -4.76 13.44
CA PRO A 54 -17.93 -4.15 13.96
C PRO A 54 -18.58 -4.92 15.12
N ALA A 55 -18.36 -6.23 15.23
CA ALA A 55 -18.97 -7.08 16.26
C ALA A 55 -18.19 -7.11 17.59
N TYR A 56 -16.86 -7.10 17.52
CA TYR A 56 -15.97 -7.24 18.68
C TYR A 56 -15.00 -6.07 18.86
N GLY A 57 -14.92 -5.14 17.90
CA GLY A 57 -13.91 -4.08 17.88
C GLY A 57 -12.57 -4.58 17.34
N ASP A 58 -11.49 -3.90 17.71
CA ASP A 58 -10.14 -4.36 17.39
C ASP A 58 -9.86 -5.71 18.07
N VAL A 59 -9.46 -6.73 17.30
CA VAL A 59 -9.19 -8.10 17.79
C VAL A 59 -8.19 -8.08 18.93
N ALA A 60 -7.24 -7.14 18.88
CA ALA A 60 -6.20 -6.97 19.88
C ALA A 60 -6.71 -6.33 21.19
N HIS A 61 -7.87 -5.66 21.18
CA HIS A 61 -8.40 -4.89 22.31
C HIS A 61 -9.79 -5.33 22.75
N ALA A 62 -10.41 -6.28 22.05
CA ALA A 62 -11.66 -6.92 22.44
C ALA A 62 -11.51 -7.51 23.85
N ALA A 63 -12.34 -7.04 24.79
CA ALA A 63 -12.29 -7.49 26.18
C ALA A 63 -12.92 -8.89 26.29
N ASP A 64 -12.14 -9.94 26.01
CA ASP A 64 -12.55 -11.32 26.24
C ASP A 64 -12.40 -11.68 27.73
N PRO A 65 -13.50 -11.89 28.47
CA PRO A 65 -13.44 -12.29 29.88
C PRO A 65 -12.81 -13.66 30.10
N ALA A 66 -12.73 -14.49 29.05
CA ALA A 66 -12.15 -15.82 29.08
C ALA A 66 -10.69 -15.87 28.58
N ASP A 67 -10.06 -14.72 28.26
CA ASP A 67 -8.70 -14.69 27.75
C ASP A 67 -7.69 -15.26 28.77
N PRO A 68 -7.08 -16.43 28.50
CA PRO A 68 -6.07 -17.01 29.38
C PRO A 68 -4.82 -16.11 29.45
N GLY A 69 -4.59 -15.25 28.45
CA GLY A 69 -3.48 -14.30 28.40
C GLY A 69 -3.47 -13.32 29.57
N ARG A 70 -4.63 -12.91 30.09
CA ARG A 70 -4.70 -12.06 31.29
C ARG A 70 -4.19 -12.75 32.55
N LEU A 71 -4.47 -14.05 32.69
CA LEU A 71 -4.02 -14.87 33.82
C LEU A 71 -2.54 -15.26 33.68
N LEU A 72 -2.10 -15.55 32.46
CA LEU A 72 -0.73 -16.00 32.17
C LEU A 72 0.30 -14.86 32.13
N LEU A 73 -0.07 -13.69 31.59
CA LEU A 73 0.87 -12.57 31.35
C LEU A 73 0.75 -11.45 32.39
N GLY A 74 -0.35 -11.38 33.15
CA GLY A 74 -0.56 -10.39 34.21
C GLY A 74 -0.24 -8.95 33.76
N PRO A 75 0.76 -8.26 34.35
CA PRO A 75 1.12 -6.89 33.97
C PRO A 75 1.68 -6.75 32.55
N LEU A 76 2.22 -7.83 31.96
CA LEU A 76 2.71 -7.86 30.58
C LEU A 76 1.59 -8.05 29.54
N HIS A 77 0.35 -8.29 29.98
CA HIS A 77 -0.79 -8.45 29.07
C HIS A 77 -1.03 -7.17 28.24
N ARG A 78 -0.84 -5.97 28.81
CA ARG A 78 -1.01 -4.70 28.08
C ARG A 78 -0.06 -4.55 26.89
N PRO A 79 1.27 -4.66 27.06
CA PRO A 79 2.18 -4.59 25.91
C PRO A 79 2.02 -5.77 24.96
N ALA A 80 1.71 -6.98 25.47
CA ALA A 80 1.45 -8.14 24.62
C ALA A 80 0.20 -7.96 23.73
N ALA A 81 -0.86 -7.37 24.29
CA ALA A 81 -2.07 -7.02 23.54
C ALA A 81 -1.78 -5.99 22.43
N ALA A 82 -0.76 -5.15 22.58
CA ALA A 82 -0.29 -4.24 21.54
C ALA A 82 0.80 -4.84 20.63
N GLY A 83 1.00 -6.17 20.63
CA GLY A 83 2.03 -6.85 19.84
C GLY A 83 3.46 -6.47 20.24
N PHE A 84 3.67 -6.12 21.52
CA PHE A 84 4.93 -5.60 22.08
C PHE A 84 5.50 -4.37 21.36
N HIS A 85 4.67 -3.63 20.62
CA HIS A 85 5.09 -2.54 19.75
C HIS A 85 6.12 -2.94 18.67
N LEU A 86 6.33 -4.24 18.43
CA LEU A 86 7.29 -4.72 17.44
C LEU A 86 6.89 -4.27 16.04
N ASP A 87 5.59 -4.29 15.74
CA ASP A 87 5.04 -3.81 14.47
C ASP A 87 5.29 -2.31 14.27
N ALA A 88 5.17 -1.51 15.33
CA ALA A 88 5.46 -0.08 15.28
C ALA A 88 6.95 0.18 15.01
N VAL A 89 7.85 -0.58 15.64
CA VAL A 89 9.29 -0.52 15.39
C VAL A 89 9.62 -0.94 13.97
N TYR A 90 9.07 -2.06 13.50
CA TYR A 90 9.29 -2.54 12.13
C TYR A 90 8.77 -1.53 11.09
N THR A 91 7.59 -0.96 11.35
CA THR A 91 7.01 0.07 10.50
C THR A 91 7.90 1.31 10.46
N ALA A 92 8.43 1.74 11.60
CA ALA A 92 9.31 2.92 11.67
C ALA A 92 10.67 2.69 11.00
N LEU A 93 11.29 1.54 11.23
CA LEU A 93 12.65 1.24 10.79
C LEU A 93 12.75 0.73 9.36
N PHE A 94 11.72 0.05 8.86
CA PHE A 94 11.77 -0.58 7.52
C PHE A 94 10.68 -0.05 6.60
N VAL A 95 9.42 -0.09 7.02
CA VAL A 95 8.30 0.23 6.11
C VAL A 95 8.30 1.70 5.69
N ARG A 96 8.37 2.62 6.66
CA ARG A 96 8.39 4.07 6.41
C ARG A 96 9.55 4.50 5.52
N PRO A 97 10.83 4.14 5.78
CA PRO A 97 11.93 4.56 4.94
C PRO A 97 11.86 3.93 3.54
N VAL A 98 11.46 2.67 3.40
CA VAL A 98 11.28 2.05 2.08
C VAL A 98 10.21 2.77 1.26
N ARG A 99 9.06 3.09 1.88
CA ARG A 99 7.98 3.86 1.22
C ARG A 99 8.44 5.27 0.85
N ALA A 100 9.18 5.94 1.73
CA ALA A 100 9.76 7.26 1.46
C ALA A 100 10.74 7.21 0.29
N GLY A 101 11.64 6.22 0.27
CA GLY A 101 12.57 5.98 -0.84
C GLY A 101 11.86 5.76 -2.16
N ALA A 102 10.83 4.89 -2.18
CA ALA A 102 10.02 4.66 -3.38
C ALA A 102 9.33 5.94 -3.87
N SER A 103 8.86 6.79 -2.95
CA SER A 103 8.25 8.07 -3.31
C SER A 103 9.27 9.06 -3.90
N LEU A 104 10.50 9.08 -3.38
CA LEU A 104 11.58 9.93 -3.88
C LEU A 104 12.02 9.48 -5.28
N VAL A 105 12.18 8.18 -5.50
CA VAL A 105 12.53 7.64 -6.82
C VAL A 105 11.47 8.03 -7.85
N ARG A 106 10.18 7.88 -7.51
CA ARG A 106 9.08 8.27 -8.40
C ARG A 106 9.09 9.77 -8.72
N PHE A 107 9.43 10.61 -7.73
CA PHE A 107 9.57 12.04 -7.94
C PHE A 107 10.77 12.36 -8.85
N LEU A 108 11.93 11.75 -8.61
CA LEU A 108 13.09 11.98 -9.46
C LEU A 108 12.83 11.58 -10.92
N ASP A 109 12.17 10.45 -11.14
CA ASP A 109 11.80 10.00 -12.49
C ASP A 109 10.87 11.02 -13.17
N ARG A 110 9.80 11.43 -12.48
CA ARG A 110 8.81 12.35 -13.05
C ARG A 110 9.33 13.77 -13.24
N GLU A 111 10.11 14.30 -12.32
CA GLU A 111 10.54 15.69 -12.38
C GLU A 111 11.87 15.85 -13.12
N VAL A 112 12.80 14.92 -13.00
CA VAL A 112 14.13 15.02 -13.63
C VAL A 112 14.14 14.31 -14.97
N VAL A 113 13.79 13.02 -14.99
CA VAL A 113 13.94 12.19 -16.20
C VAL A 113 12.96 12.65 -17.27
N ASP A 114 11.67 12.80 -16.94
CA ASP A 114 10.67 13.24 -17.92
C ASP A 114 10.95 14.67 -18.43
N THR A 115 11.42 15.59 -17.57
CA THR A 115 11.83 16.95 -18.01
C THR A 115 13.00 16.88 -18.96
N TYR A 116 14.00 16.04 -18.68
CA TYR A 116 15.15 15.86 -19.55
C TYR A 116 14.74 15.29 -20.91
N VAL A 117 13.88 14.27 -20.92
CA VAL A 117 13.34 13.66 -22.15
C VAL A 117 12.53 14.68 -22.95
N ARG A 118 11.63 15.44 -22.31
CA ARG A 118 10.86 16.50 -22.98
C ARG A 118 11.76 17.61 -23.52
N GLY A 119 12.80 18.00 -22.78
CA GLY A 119 13.80 18.96 -23.22
C GLY A 119 14.59 18.47 -24.44
N ALA A 120 15.07 17.23 -24.39
CA ALA A 120 15.76 16.59 -25.51
C ALA A 120 14.85 16.50 -26.75
N GLY A 121 13.56 16.24 -26.57
CA GLY A 121 12.58 16.24 -27.66
C GLY A 121 12.25 17.63 -28.22
N ALA A 122 12.41 18.69 -27.43
CA ALA A 122 12.12 20.06 -27.87
C ALA A 122 13.18 20.59 -28.85
N LEU A 123 14.45 20.23 -28.65
CA LEU A 123 15.58 20.79 -29.40
C LEU A 123 15.52 20.49 -30.92
N PRO A 124 15.29 19.24 -31.38
CA PRO A 124 15.08 18.94 -32.80
C PRO A 124 13.85 19.64 -33.38
N ARG A 125 12.78 19.80 -32.59
CA ARG A 125 11.55 20.49 -33.04
C ARG A 125 11.81 21.96 -33.30
N TRP A 126 12.58 22.61 -32.44
CA TRP A 126 13.01 24.00 -32.60
C TRP A 126 13.94 24.16 -33.80
N LEU A 127 14.94 23.29 -33.96
CA LEU A 127 15.82 23.28 -35.13
C LEU A 127 15.02 23.08 -36.43
N GLY A 128 14.08 22.14 -36.45
CA GLY A 128 13.21 21.93 -37.60
C GLY A 128 12.31 23.13 -37.89
N ALA A 129 11.82 23.82 -36.86
CA ALA A 129 11.03 25.05 -37.02
C ALA A 129 11.87 26.21 -37.57
N ALA A 130 13.09 26.38 -37.06
CA ALA A 130 14.04 27.38 -37.56
C ALA A 130 14.43 27.09 -39.01
N ALA A 131 14.75 25.84 -39.34
CA ALA A 131 15.08 25.40 -40.70
C ALA A 131 13.91 25.66 -41.67
N ARG A 132 12.67 25.36 -41.28
CA ARG A 132 11.49 25.71 -42.08
C ARG A 132 11.35 27.21 -42.30
N ARG A 133 11.65 28.02 -41.28
CA ARG A 133 11.58 29.49 -41.37
C ARG A 133 12.67 30.08 -42.27
N ALA A 134 13.81 29.41 -42.38
CA ALA A 134 14.91 29.79 -43.26
C ALA A 134 14.63 29.50 -44.75
N GLN A 135 13.60 28.71 -45.08
CA GLN A 135 13.16 28.52 -46.46
C GLN A 135 12.37 29.73 -46.95
N THR A 136 13.07 30.75 -47.44
CA THR A 136 12.48 32.00 -47.93
C THR A 136 12.03 31.94 -49.39
N GLY A 137 12.28 30.83 -50.10
CA GLY A 137 11.96 30.67 -51.52
C GLY A 137 12.84 31.49 -52.47
N ASN A 138 13.79 32.27 -51.95
CA ASN A 138 14.69 33.10 -52.73
C ASN A 138 15.97 32.33 -53.11
N VAL A 139 16.11 31.96 -54.39
CA VAL A 139 17.26 31.21 -54.94
C VAL A 139 18.62 31.84 -54.58
N GLN A 140 18.71 33.17 -54.54
CA GLN A 140 19.95 33.87 -54.19
C GLN A 140 20.38 33.61 -52.73
N THR A 141 19.42 33.44 -51.82
CA THR A 141 19.70 33.08 -50.42
C THR A 141 20.26 31.65 -50.34
N TYR A 142 19.76 30.72 -51.15
CA TYR A 142 20.31 29.36 -51.21
C TYR A 142 21.73 29.34 -51.77
N VAL A 143 21.99 30.06 -52.86
CA VAL A 143 23.34 30.11 -53.48
C VAL A 143 24.37 30.75 -52.55
N SER A 144 24.03 31.86 -51.91
CA SER A 144 24.92 32.52 -50.94
C SER A 144 25.18 31.65 -49.71
N ALA A 145 24.16 30.97 -49.18
CA ALA A 145 24.32 30.01 -48.08
C ALA A 145 25.18 28.79 -48.48
N LEU A 146 25.00 28.27 -49.70
CA LEU A 146 25.79 27.16 -50.23
C LEU A 146 27.27 27.55 -50.34
N LEU A 147 27.56 28.70 -50.95
CA LEU A 147 28.92 29.19 -51.12
C LEU A 147 29.61 29.43 -49.77
N ALA A 148 28.90 30.07 -48.84
CA ALA A 148 29.39 30.28 -47.47
C ALA A 148 29.67 28.95 -46.76
N GLY A 149 28.76 27.97 -46.86
CA GLY A 149 28.92 26.63 -46.30
C GLY A 149 30.14 25.90 -46.88
N THR A 150 30.35 25.97 -48.20
CA THR A 150 31.53 25.39 -48.85
C THR A 150 32.83 26.01 -48.34
N VAL A 151 32.89 27.34 -48.19
CA VAL A 151 34.09 28.02 -47.66
C VAL A 151 34.36 27.58 -46.22
N VAL A 152 33.34 27.51 -45.36
CA VAL A 152 33.50 27.05 -43.97
C VAL A 152 34.00 25.62 -43.91
N LEU A 153 33.42 24.70 -44.70
CA LEU A 153 33.87 23.30 -44.76
C LEU A 153 35.30 23.17 -45.29
N ALA A 154 35.67 23.96 -46.30
CA ALA A 154 37.04 23.98 -46.82
C ALA A 154 38.03 24.46 -45.77
N VAL A 155 37.74 25.54 -45.05
CA VAL A 155 38.59 26.04 -43.96
C VAL A 155 38.70 25.01 -42.83
N ALA A 156 37.58 24.43 -42.39
CA ALA A 156 37.59 23.39 -41.36
C ALA A 156 38.43 22.17 -41.79
N ALA A 157 38.28 21.72 -43.04
CA ALA A 157 39.06 20.61 -43.58
C ALA A 157 40.56 20.94 -43.65
N VAL A 158 40.92 22.16 -44.05
CA VAL A 158 42.32 22.61 -44.03
C VAL A 158 42.86 22.60 -42.61
N LEU A 159 42.15 23.19 -41.64
CA LEU A 159 42.57 23.22 -40.24
C LEU A 159 42.84 21.81 -39.71
N VAL A 160 41.88 20.89 -39.93
CA VAL A 160 42.00 19.46 -39.56
C VAL A 160 43.19 18.81 -40.25
N ALA A 161 43.40 19.05 -41.54
CA ALA A 161 44.51 18.47 -42.30
C ALA A 161 45.88 19.05 -41.90
N THR A 162 45.92 20.31 -41.45
CA THR A 162 47.14 20.99 -41.00
C THR A 162 47.46 20.75 -39.52
N GLY A 163 46.62 20.01 -38.79
CA GLY A 163 46.86 19.64 -37.39
C GLY A 163 46.83 20.82 -36.40
N ALA A 164 46.12 21.90 -36.75
CA ALA A 164 45.84 23.01 -35.84
C ALA A 164 44.60 22.72 -34.97
#